data_AF-A0AB74VCT1-F1
#
_entry.id   AF-A0AB74VCT1-F1
#
_cell.length_a   1.000
_cell.length_b   1.000
_cell.length_c   1.000
_cell.angle_alpha   90.00
_cell.angle_beta   90.00
_cell.angle_gamma   90.00
#
_symmetry.space_group_name_H-M   'P 1'
#
loop_
_entity.id
_entity.type
_entity.pdbx_description
1 polymer ?
#
loop_
_entity_poly.entity_id
_entity_poly.type
_entity_poly.pdbx_seq_one_letter_code
_entity_poly.pdbx_strand_id
1 'polypeptide(L)'
;MPETVLLTFFLAKIRGYKICPLFKSWAIYPLIVFEIFTFVGQVATFSGNYVIIRTIGRLTPIYLITYLFLILKYELYISSIIGSLFMILGGALNDIAIKTNCGFMPVYQSLSHLTGRSLENFHGMNDIHILGDSQTKLKILTDFIDLGYTILSVGDIFIRVFVFIVIYSALKKINNQGRKEDVEINSI
;
A
#
# COMPACT_ATOMS: atom_id res chain seq x y z
N MET A 1 0.13 -3.86 1.74
CA MET A 1 -0.31 -3.56 0.35
C MET A 1 0.37 -4.56 -0.59
N PRO A 2 0.11 -5.87 -0.41
CA PRO A 2 0.90 -6.89 -1.07
C PRO A 2 0.75 -6.85 -2.59
N GLU A 3 -0.43 -6.48 -3.10
CA GLU A 3 -0.68 -6.27 -4.54
C GLU A 3 0.31 -5.29 -5.16
N THR A 4 0.57 -4.16 -4.49
CA THR A 4 1.47 -3.12 -4.96
C THR A 4 2.91 -3.60 -4.97
N VAL A 5 3.34 -4.32 -3.94
CA VAL A 5 4.69 -4.91 -3.87
C VAL A 5 4.89 -5.94 -4.98
N LEU A 6 3.91 -6.82 -5.19
CA LEU A 6 3.93 -7.83 -6.26
C LEU A 6 3.96 -7.18 -7.65
N LEU A 7 3.15 -6.15 -7.87
CA LEU A 7 3.17 -5.37 -9.11
C LEU A 7 4.54 -4.71 -9.35
N THR A 8 5.15 -4.14 -8.31
CA THR A 8 6.51 -3.59 -8.40
C THR A 8 7.53 -4.64 -8.80
N PHE A 9 7.49 -5.82 -8.19
CA PHE A 9 8.39 -6.93 -8.53
C PHE A 9 8.19 -7.40 -9.97
N PHE A 10 6.94 -7.53 -10.40
CA PHE A 10 6.61 -7.89 -11.77
C PHE A 10 7.19 -6.87 -12.78
N LEU A 11 6.94 -5.58 -12.58
CA LEU A 11 7.45 -4.52 -13.45
C LEU A 11 8.98 -4.41 -13.41
N ALA A 12 9.60 -4.60 -12.25
CA ALA A 12 11.05 -4.63 -12.13
C ALA A 12 11.67 -5.79 -12.93
N LYS A 13 11.01 -6.97 -12.92
CA LYS A 13 11.45 -8.14 -13.67
C LYS A 13 11.33 -7.92 -15.19
N ILE A 14 10.24 -7.30 -15.66
CA ILE A 14 10.09 -6.91 -17.08
C ILE A 14 11.22 -5.97 -17.51
N ARG A 15 11.68 -5.09 -16.61
CA ARG A 15 12.78 -4.15 -16.86
C ARG A 15 14.18 -4.78 -16.68
N GLY A 16 14.27 -6.09 -16.46
CA GLY A 16 15.53 -6.82 -16.34
C GLY A 16 16.27 -6.60 -15.01
N TYR A 17 15.57 -6.14 -13.97
CA TYR A 17 16.14 -6.04 -12.63
C TYR A 17 15.99 -7.35 -11.87
N LYS A 18 17.05 -7.76 -11.17
CA LYS A 18 17.05 -8.89 -10.24
C LYS A 18 16.43 -8.45 -8.92
N ILE A 19 15.47 -9.23 -8.40
CA ILE A 19 14.78 -8.94 -7.14
C ILE A 19 15.55 -9.49 -5.94
N CYS A 20 16.17 -10.66 -6.08
CA CYS A 20 16.90 -11.35 -5.00
C CYS A 20 17.90 -10.47 -4.23
N PRO A 21 18.67 -9.54 -4.87
CA PRO A 21 19.56 -8.64 -4.14
C PRO A 21 18.87 -7.78 -3.07
N LEU A 22 17.59 -7.41 -3.26
CA LEU A 22 16.84 -6.65 -2.26
C LEU A 22 16.70 -7.43 -0.94
N PHE A 23 16.50 -8.75 -1.04
CA PHE A 23 16.33 -9.63 0.11
C PHE A 23 17.64 -9.98 0.82
N LYS A 24 18.80 -9.63 0.26
CA LYS A 24 20.09 -9.74 0.98
C LYS A 24 20.30 -8.58 1.96
N SER A 25 19.49 -7.54 1.85
CA SER A 25 19.62 -6.33 2.66
C SER A 25 18.73 -6.40 3.90
N TRP A 26 19.28 -6.10 5.07
CA TRP A 26 18.49 -6.06 6.30
C TRP A 26 17.32 -5.04 6.24
N ALA A 27 17.45 -3.99 5.43
CA ALA A 27 16.51 -2.87 5.37
C ALA A 27 15.11 -3.23 4.84
N ILE A 28 14.95 -4.36 4.14
CA ILE A 28 13.64 -4.81 3.65
C ILE A 28 12.85 -5.62 4.70
N TYR A 29 13.51 -6.19 5.72
CA TYR A 29 12.84 -7.11 6.64
C TYR A 29 11.78 -6.44 7.53
N PRO A 30 11.95 -5.21 8.03
CA PRO A 30 10.86 -4.53 8.74
C PRO A 30 9.57 -4.46 7.90
N LEU A 31 9.71 -4.18 6.59
CA LEU A 31 8.57 -4.14 5.66
C LEU A 31 7.93 -5.51 5.44
N ILE A 32 8.76 -6.54 5.24
CA ILE A 32 8.27 -7.92 5.06
C ILE A 32 7.50 -8.39 6.28
N VAL A 33 8.01 -8.12 7.48
CA VAL A 33 7.34 -8.47 8.74
C VAL A 33 5.96 -7.81 8.81
N PHE A 34 5.86 -6.52 8.50
CA PHE A 34 4.56 -5.84 8.43
C PHE A 34 3.62 -6.44 7.39
N GLU A 35 4.10 -6.78 6.18
CA GLU A 35 3.26 -7.40 5.15
C GLU A 35 2.79 -8.82 5.54
N ILE A 36 3.59 -9.57 6.29
CA ILE A 36 3.15 -10.87 6.83
C ILE A 36 2.04 -10.65 7.86
N PHE A 37 2.19 -9.69 8.77
CA PHE A 37 1.16 -9.38 9.76
C PHE A 37 -0.15 -8.89 9.10
N THR A 38 -0.07 -8.01 8.11
CA THR A 38 -1.25 -7.54 7.34
C THR A 38 -1.92 -8.70 6.61
N PHE A 39 -1.15 -9.58 6.00
CA PHE A 39 -1.67 -10.76 5.31
C PHE A 39 -2.38 -11.72 6.28
N VAL A 40 -1.77 -12.04 7.43
CA VAL A 40 -2.41 -12.87 8.47
C VAL A 40 -3.71 -12.23 8.97
N GLY A 41 -3.70 -10.92 9.20
CA GLY A 41 -4.90 -10.17 9.58
C GLY A 41 -6.00 -10.26 8.51
N GLN A 42 -5.64 -10.13 7.24
CA GLN A 42 -6.57 -10.30 6.12
C GLN A 42 -7.11 -11.73 6.05
N VAL A 43 -6.30 -12.76 6.26
CA VAL A 43 -6.78 -14.14 6.26
C VAL A 43 -7.76 -14.38 7.42
N ALA A 44 -7.44 -13.88 8.63
CA ALA A 44 -8.27 -14.04 9.83
C ALA A 44 -9.69 -13.47 9.68
N THR A 45 -9.84 -12.41 8.87
CA THR A 45 -11.17 -11.82 8.61
C THR A 45 -12.10 -12.72 7.77
N PHE A 46 -11.59 -13.72 7.03
CA PHE A 46 -12.46 -14.74 6.41
C PHE A 46 -13.09 -15.68 7.44
N SER A 47 -12.48 -15.80 8.62
CA SER A 47 -13.03 -16.55 9.76
C SER A 47 -13.86 -15.68 10.71
N GLY A 48 -14.23 -14.46 10.30
CA GLY A 48 -14.97 -13.51 11.12
C GLY A 48 -14.17 -12.85 12.25
N ASN A 49 -12.84 -13.03 12.30
CA ASN A 49 -12.00 -12.40 13.32
C ASN A 49 -11.46 -11.04 12.82
N TYR A 50 -12.07 -9.97 13.31
CA TYR A 50 -11.73 -8.59 12.94
C TYR A 50 -10.81 -7.87 13.95
N VAL A 51 -10.40 -8.54 15.04
CA VAL A 51 -9.56 -7.93 16.09
C VAL A 51 -8.17 -7.59 15.56
N ILE A 52 -7.61 -8.50 14.78
CA ILE A 52 -6.25 -8.39 14.23
C ILE A 52 -6.20 -7.24 13.22
N ILE A 53 -7.15 -7.18 12.27
CA ILE A 53 -7.17 -6.14 11.24
C ILE A 53 -7.39 -4.74 11.82
N ARG A 54 -8.23 -4.62 12.87
CA ARG A 54 -8.46 -3.35 13.57
C ARG A 54 -7.18 -2.81 14.20
N THR A 55 -6.41 -3.69 14.83
CA THR A 55 -5.10 -3.33 15.41
C THR A 55 -4.12 -2.89 14.32
N ILE A 56 -4.06 -3.64 13.21
CA ILE A 56 -3.18 -3.34 12.08
C ILE A 56 -3.51 -1.99 11.43
N GLY A 57 -4.78 -1.62 11.31
CA GLY A 57 -5.19 -0.31 10.76
C GLY A 57 -4.55 0.87 11.51
N ARG A 58 -4.42 0.77 12.84
CA ARG A 58 -3.75 1.78 13.68
C ARG A 58 -2.24 1.83 13.49
N LEU A 59 -1.63 0.77 12.97
CA LEU A 59 -0.20 0.67 12.74
C LEU A 59 0.23 1.13 11.34
N THR A 60 -0.72 1.56 10.49
CA THR A 60 -0.44 2.04 9.13
C THR A 60 0.65 3.12 9.07
N PRO A 61 0.70 4.13 9.96
CA PRO A 61 1.78 5.11 9.96
C PRO A 61 3.14 4.48 10.24
N ILE A 62 3.21 3.51 11.17
CA ILE A 62 4.44 2.80 11.51
C ILE A 62 4.91 1.97 10.31
N TYR A 63 3.98 1.29 9.63
CA TYR A 63 4.27 0.60 8.38
C TYR A 63 4.89 1.53 7.33
N LEU A 64 4.33 2.72 7.12
CA LEU A 64 4.90 3.71 6.18
C LEU A 64 6.28 4.22 6.63
N ILE A 65 6.50 4.41 7.93
CA ILE A 65 7.79 4.80 8.50
C ILE A 65 8.87 3.74 8.22
N THR A 66 8.52 2.44 8.20
CA THR A 66 9.52 1.39 7.91
C THR A 66 10.14 1.50 6.51
N TYR A 67 9.51 2.21 5.56
CA TYR A 67 10.13 2.52 4.27
C TYR A 67 11.37 3.41 4.41
N LEU A 68 11.51 4.19 5.48
CA LEU A 68 12.70 5.00 5.72
C LEU A 68 13.98 4.17 5.77
N PHE A 69 13.94 2.90 6.22
CA PHE A 69 15.12 2.04 6.21
C PHE A 69 15.67 1.80 4.80
N LEU A 70 14.78 1.56 3.82
CA LEU A 70 15.19 1.47 2.42
C LEU A 70 15.67 2.81 1.87
N ILE A 71 14.96 3.88 2.22
CA ILE A 71 15.25 5.23 1.71
C ILE A 71 16.61 5.69 2.16
N LEU A 72 16.95 5.53 3.44
CA LEU A 72 18.24 5.93 4.00
C LEU A 72 19.36 5.03 3.48
N LYS A 73 19.18 3.70 3.51
CA LYS A 73 20.21 2.75 3.06
C LYS A 73 20.59 2.93 1.60
N TYR A 74 19.61 3.20 0.74
CA TYR A 74 19.83 3.37 -0.69
C TYR A 74 19.73 4.85 -1.11
N GLU A 75 19.75 5.79 -0.19
CA GLU A 75 19.73 7.25 -0.47
C GLU A 75 18.69 7.66 -1.52
N LEU A 76 17.45 7.16 -1.38
CA LEU A 76 16.38 7.32 -2.37
C LEU A 76 15.66 8.67 -2.25
N TYR A 77 16.35 9.72 -1.82
CA TYR A 77 15.74 10.98 -1.35
C TYR A 77 14.79 11.61 -2.37
N ILE A 78 15.24 11.81 -3.61
CA ILE A 78 14.42 12.43 -4.67
C ILE A 78 13.18 11.59 -4.99
N SER A 79 13.35 10.28 -5.17
CA SER A 79 12.21 9.37 -5.41
C SER A 79 11.24 9.38 -4.24
N SER A 80 11.74 9.46 -3.01
CA SER A 80 10.92 9.45 -1.80
C SER A 80 10.15 10.76 -1.62
N ILE A 81 10.74 11.90 -1.97
CA ILE A 81 10.05 13.20 -2.00
C ILE A 81 8.91 13.15 -3.01
N ILE A 82 9.16 12.69 -4.24
CA ILE A 82 8.11 12.54 -5.26
C ILE A 82 7.01 11.61 -4.75
N GLY A 83 7.36 10.44 -4.21
CA GLY A 83 6.39 9.52 -3.65
C GLY A 83 5.59 10.12 -2.49
N SER A 84 6.22 10.92 -1.62
CA SER A 84 5.54 11.58 -0.51
C SER A 84 4.51 12.61 -0.98
N LEU A 85 4.75 13.30 -2.11
CA LEU A 85 3.74 14.15 -2.74
C LEU A 85 2.49 13.33 -3.12
N PHE A 86 2.67 12.17 -3.76
CA PHE A 86 1.53 11.29 -4.08
C PHE A 86 0.80 10.83 -2.82
N MET A 87 1.52 10.48 -1.76
CA MET A 87 0.92 10.09 -0.48
C MET A 87 0.09 11.22 0.14
N ILE A 88 0.62 12.44 0.18
CA ILE A 88 -0.09 13.62 0.72
C ILE A 88 -1.32 13.94 -0.13
N LEU A 89 -1.17 13.93 -1.46
CA LEU A 89 -2.29 14.15 -2.38
C LEU A 89 -3.37 13.08 -2.19
N GLY A 90 -2.99 11.82 -2.06
CA GLY A 90 -3.93 10.72 -1.82
C GLY A 90 -4.70 10.90 -0.51
N GLY A 91 -4.00 11.23 0.58
CA GLY A 91 -4.64 11.55 1.86
C GLY A 91 -5.60 12.75 1.77
N ALA A 92 -5.20 13.81 1.05
CA ALA A 92 -6.05 14.98 0.84
C ALA A 92 -7.31 14.63 0.04
N LEU A 93 -7.23 13.76 -0.98
CA LEU A 93 -8.39 13.29 -1.72
C LEU A 93 -9.37 12.51 -0.83
N ASN A 94 -8.86 11.63 0.03
CA ASN A 94 -9.67 10.89 1.01
C ASN A 94 -10.35 11.86 2.00
N ASP A 95 -9.60 12.81 2.54
CA ASP A 95 -10.13 13.83 3.46
C ASP A 95 -11.24 14.67 2.81
N ILE A 96 -11.09 15.03 1.54
CA ILE A 96 -12.11 15.76 0.78
C ILE A 96 -13.38 14.92 0.64
N ALA A 97 -13.25 13.64 0.28
CA ALA A 97 -14.37 12.73 0.17
C ALA A 97 -15.12 12.61 1.52
N ILE A 98 -14.39 12.42 2.61
CA ILE A 98 -14.92 12.31 3.97
C ILE A 98 -15.66 13.58 4.40
N LYS A 99 -15.00 14.74 4.28
CA LYS A 99 -15.57 16.03 4.70
C LYS A 99 -16.82 16.40 3.90
N THR A 100 -16.82 16.07 2.61
CA THR A 100 -17.95 16.39 1.72
C THR A 100 -19.18 15.50 2.02
N ASN A 101 -18.96 14.31 2.58
CA ASN A 101 -19.99 13.36 2.98
C ASN A 101 -20.20 13.35 4.51
N CYS A 102 -20.25 14.53 5.13
CA CYS A 102 -20.61 14.72 6.54
C CYS A 102 -19.72 13.97 7.54
N GLY A 103 -18.46 13.74 7.20
CA GLY A 103 -17.50 13.05 8.07
C GLY A 103 -17.45 11.54 7.87
N PHE A 104 -18.15 11.00 6.87
CA PHE A 104 -18.15 9.58 6.54
C PHE A 104 -17.49 9.31 5.19
N MET A 105 -16.93 8.11 5.04
CA MET A 105 -16.38 7.58 3.79
C MET A 105 -17.39 6.62 3.17
N PRO A 106 -18.12 7.01 2.10
CA PRO A 106 -19.03 6.11 1.42
C PRO A 106 -18.27 4.95 0.75
N VAL A 107 -18.87 3.77 0.77
CA VAL A 107 -18.28 2.53 0.25
C VAL A 107 -19.26 1.84 -0.69
N TYR A 108 -18.75 1.40 -1.84
CA TYR A 108 -19.47 0.62 -2.84
C TYR A 108 -18.89 -0.79 -2.90
N GLN A 109 -19.69 -1.77 -2.51
CA GLN A 109 -19.28 -3.17 -2.38
C GLN A 109 -19.80 -3.98 -3.57
N SER A 110 -18.95 -4.84 -4.12
CA SER A 110 -19.28 -5.80 -5.17
C SER A 110 -18.64 -7.15 -4.87
N LEU A 111 -17.34 -7.31 -5.16
CA LEU A 111 -16.58 -8.52 -4.84
C LEU A 111 -16.53 -8.80 -3.33
N SER A 112 -16.41 -7.76 -2.50
CA SER A 112 -16.36 -7.90 -1.04
C SER A 112 -17.68 -8.45 -0.47
N HIS A 113 -18.81 -8.14 -1.11
CA HIS A 113 -20.09 -8.74 -0.74
C HIS A 113 -20.10 -10.25 -1.05
N LEU A 114 -19.57 -10.66 -2.22
CA LEU A 114 -19.50 -12.07 -2.61
C LEU A 114 -18.57 -12.90 -1.72
N THR A 115 -17.51 -12.29 -1.17
CA THR A 115 -16.57 -12.96 -0.27
C THR A 115 -17.02 -12.94 1.19
N GLY A 116 -18.23 -12.44 1.48
CA GLY A 116 -18.83 -12.41 2.83
C GLY A 116 -18.38 -11.23 3.69
N ARG A 117 -17.68 -10.23 3.12
CA ARG A 117 -17.23 -9.00 3.79
C ARG A 117 -18.12 -7.81 3.44
N SER A 118 -19.41 -7.90 3.78
CA SER A 118 -20.29 -6.74 3.68
C SER A 118 -20.08 -5.79 4.86
N LEU A 119 -20.34 -4.50 4.63
CA LEU A 119 -20.36 -3.49 5.69
C LEU A 119 -21.44 -3.83 6.74
N GLU A 120 -22.52 -4.47 6.29
CA GLU A 120 -23.63 -4.94 7.11
C GLU A 120 -23.18 -5.97 8.17
N ASN A 121 -22.16 -6.76 7.85
CA ASN A 121 -21.56 -7.72 8.79
C ASN A 121 -20.51 -7.07 9.72
N PHE A 122 -20.17 -5.79 9.50
CA PHE A 122 -19.05 -5.10 10.14
C PHE A 122 -19.55 -4.06 11.16
N HIS A 123 -19.84 -4.51 12.39
CA HIS A 123 -20.18 -3.60 13.50
C HIS A 123 -18.92 -3.12 14.23
N GLY A 124 -18.13 -2.26 13.58
CA GLY A 124 -17.04 -1.53 14.21
C GLY A 124 -17.54 -0.33 15.01
N MET A 125 -17.23 -0.23 16.30
CA MET A 125 -17.37 1.04 17.03
C MET A 125 -16.40 2.06 16.43
N ASN A 126 -16.90 3.23 16.03
CA ASN A 126 -16.17 4.33 15.35
C ASN A 126 -15.68 4.03 13.93
N ASP A 127 -16.45 3.27 13.14
CA ASP A 127 -16.18 3.17 11.70
C ASP A 127 -16.68 4.43 10.98
N ILE A 128 -15.82 5.05 10.16
CA ILE A 128 -16.19 6.19 9.31
C ILE A 128 -16.87 5.72 8.02
N HIS A 129 -16.82 4.41 7.71
CA HIS A 129 -17.36 3.89 6.47
C HIS A 129 -18.88 3.71 6.54
N ILE A 130 -19.59 4.13 5.48
CA ILE A 130 -21.03 3.93 5.31
C ILE A 130 -21.31 3.39 3.91
N LEU A 131 -22.46 2.74 3.69
CA LEU A 131 -22.85 2.35 2.33
C LEU A 131 -23.15 3.59 1.48
N GLY A 132 -22.57 3.63 0.28
CA GLY A 132 -22.80 4.71 -0.68
C GLY A 132 -24.16 4.59 -1.38
N ASP A 133 -24.76 5.74 -1.70
CA ASP A 133 -26.11 5.85 -2.27
C ASP A 133 -26.23 6.96 -3.33
N SER A 134 -27.46 7.34 -3.69
CA SER A 134 -27.72 8.44 -4.63
C SER A 134 -27.34 9.82 -4.09
N GLN A 135 -27.29 10.01 -2.77
CA GLN A 135 -26.98 11.29 -2.11
C GLN A 135 -25.46 11.49 -1.93
N THR A 136 -24.68 10.41 -2.05
CA THR A 136 -23.22 10.44 -1.95
C THR A 136 -22.60 11.43 -2.93
N LYS A 137 -21.79 12.35 -2.39
CA LYS A 137 -21.05 13.37 -3.13
C LYS A 137 -19.65 12.88 -3.48
N LEU A 138 -19.13 13.36 -4.63
CA LEU A 138 -17.80 13.03 -5.12
C LEU A 138 -17.51 11.51 -5.18
N LYS A 139 -18.44 10.72 -5.73
CA LYS A 139 -18.36 9.24 -5.78
C LYS A 139 -17.01 8.70 -6.29
N ILE A 140 -16.40 9.38 -7.26
CA ILE A 140 -15.08 9.01 -7.82
C ILE A 140 -13.92 9.12 -6.82
N LEU A 141 -14.10 9.81 -5.69
CA LEU A 141 -13.10 9.92 -4.61
C LEU A 141 -13.40 9.01 -3.42
N THR A 142 -14.56 8.34 -3.42
CA THR A 142 -14.99 7.43 -2.35
C THR A 142 -14.42 6.01 -2.56
N ASP A 143 -14.72 5.08 -1.66
CA ASP A 143 -14.24 3.70 -1.76
C ASP A 143 -15.10 2.90 -2.74
N PHE A 144 -14.62 2.68 -3.95
CA PHE A 144 -15.36 1.91 -4.96
C PHE A 144 -14.51 0.87 -5.71
N ILE A 145 -13.17 0.90 -5.55
CA ILE A 145 -12.28 -0.07 -6.17
C ILE A 145 -12.23 -1.29 -5.26
N ASP A 146 -13.20 -2.19 -5.46
CA ASP A 146 -13.35 -3.39 -4.66
C ASP A 146 -12.44 -4.52 -5.17
N LEU A 147 -11.49 -4.97 -4.32
CA LEU A 147 -10.59 -6.09 -4.60
C LEU A 147 -11.07 -7.41 -3.99
N GLY A 148 -12.27 -7.45 -3.39
CA GLY A 148 -12.86 -8.61 -2.76
C GLY A 148 -12.50 -8.82 -1.29
N TYR A 149 -11.39 -8.26 -0.80
CA TYR A 149 -11.01 -8.31 0.62
C TYR A 149 -10.71 -6.92 1.20
N THR A 150 -10.60 -5.92 0.33
CA THR A 150 -10.41 -4.51 0.65
C THR A 150 -11.07 -3.69 -0.45
N ILE A 151 -11.63 -2.55 -0.09
CA ILE A 151 -12.19 -1.57 -1.04
C ILE A 151 -11.32 -0.33 -0.92
N LEU A 152 -10.94 0.24 -2.06
CA LEU A 152 -9.98 1.33 -2.14
C LEU A 152 -10.62 2.55 -2.79
N SER A 153 -10.20 3.72 -2.33
CA SER A 153 -10.44 4.97 -3.03
C SER A 153 -9.36 5.24 -4.08
N VAL A 154 -9.57 6.28 -4.90
CA VAL A 154 -8.49 6.84 -5.73
C VAL A 154 -7.35 7.38 -4.86
N GLY A 155 -7.65 7.97 -3.70
CA GLY A 155 -6.61 8.44 -2.77
C GLY A 155 -5.72 7.31 -2.26
N ASP A 156 -6.26 6.12 -2.01
CA ASP A 156 -5.48 4.94 -1.62
C ASP A 156 -4.56 4.46 -2.74
N ILE A 157 -4.99 4.57 -4.00
CA ILE A 157 -4.12 4.31 -5.16
C ILE A 157 -2.94 5.29 -5.17
N PHE A 158 -3.18 6.58 -4.94
CA PHE A 158 -2.13 7.58 -4.82
C PHE A 158 -1.15 7.27 -3.67
N ILE A 159 -1.65 6.84 -2.51
CA ILE A 159 -0.78 6.40 -1.40
C ILE A 159 0.04 5.17 -1.80
N ARG A 160 -0.55 4.20 -2.52
CA ARG A 160 0.17 3.02 -3.04
C ARG A 160 1.27 3.38 -4.05
N VAL A 161 1.17 4.50 -4.76
CA VAL A 161 2.24 4.99 -5.65
C VAL A 161 3.53 5.29 -4.88
N PHE A 162 3.44 5.79 -3.63
CA PHE A 162 4.63 5.97 -2.77
C PHE A 162 5.38 4.65 -2.57
N VAL A 163 4.66 3.60 -2.17
CA VAL A 163 5.21 2.25 -1.97
C VAL A 163 5.89 1.75 -3.24
N PHE A 164 5.19 1.89 -4.38
CA PHE A 164 5.72 1.50 -5.68
C PHE A 164 7.04 2.20 -6.00
N ILE A 165 7.08 3.54 -5.86
CA ILE A 165 8.26 4.35 -6.19
C ILE A 165 9.46 3.95 -5.33
N VAL A 166 9.27 3.81 -4.01
CA VAL A 166 10.39 3.50 -3.10
C VAL A 166 10.99 2.12 -3.40
N ILE A 167 10.14 1.08 -3.51
CA ILE A 167 10.63 -0.29 -3.77
C ILE A 167 11.27 -0.38 -5.16
N TYR A 168 10.64 0.21 -6.18
CA TYR A 168 11.16 0.17 -7.54
C TYR A 168 12.49 0.91 -7.65
N SER A 169 12.61 2.09 -7.02
CA SER A 169 13.88 2.85 -6.99
C SER A 169 14.97 2.12 -6.21
N ALA A 170 14.64 1.42 -5.12
CA ALA A 170 15.58 0.56 -4.41
C ALA A 170 16.12 -0.55 -5.33
N LEU A 171 15.23 -1.28 -6.01
CA LEU A 171 15.60 -2.34 -6.95
C LEU A 171 16.48 -1.82 -8.07
N LYS A 172 16.11 -0.69 -8.66
CA LYS A 172 16.90 -0.03 -9.71
C LYS A 172 18.29 0.33 -9.22
N LYS A 173 18.42 0.94 -8.04
CA LYS A 173 19.72 1.35 -7.49
C LYS A 173 20.62 0.15 -7.18
N ILE A 174 20.10 -0.88 -6.50
CA ILE A 174 20.87 -2.09 -6.18
C ILE A 174 21.39 -2.76 -7.46
N ASN A 175 20.56 -2.88 -8.48
CA ASN A 175 20.96 -3.52 -9.74
C ASN A 175 21.99 -2.68 -10.50
N ASN A 176 21.87 -1.35 -10.47
CA ASN A 176 22.83 -0.48 -11.11
C ASN A 176 24.18 -0.46 -10.39
N GLN A 177 24.19 -0.58 -9.06
CA GLN A 177 25.43 -0.72 -8.28
C GLN A 177 26.12 -2.06 -8.60
N GLY A 178 25.40 -3.19 -8.54
CA GLY A 178 25.98 -4.49 -8.86
C GLY A 178 26.52 -4.57 -10.30
N ARG A 179 25.84 -3.96 -11.28
CA ARG A 179 26.36 -3.90 -12.67
C ARG A 179 27.65 -3.09 -12.80
N LYS A 180 27.82 -2.03 -11.99
CA LYS A 180 29.06 -1.23 -12.01
C LYS A 180 30.22 -2.02 -11.41
N GLU A 181 30.00 -2.67 -10.27
CA GLU A 181 30.98 -3.55 -9.63
C GLU A 181 31.41 -4.68 -10.57
N ASP A 182 30.47 -5.32 -11.28
CA ASP A 182 30.77 -6.35 -12.27
C ASP A 182 31.64 -5.83 -13.44
N VAL A 183 31.41 -4.58 -13.90
CA VAL A 183 32.21 -3.97 -14.98
C VAL A 183 33.62 -3.61 -14.50
N GLU A 184 33.76 -3.06 -13.29
CA GLU A 184 35.08 -2.73 -12.71
C GLU A 184 35.94 -3.99 -12.54
N ILE A 185 35.36 -5.09 -12.03
CA ILE A 185 36.08 -6.37 -11.86
C ILE A 185 36.57 -6.93 -13.20
N ASN A 186 35.76 -6.83 -14.26
CA ASN A 186 36.13 -7.33 -15.59
C ASN A 186 37.12 -6.42 -16.35
N SER A 187 37.44 -5.23 -15.81
CA SER A 187 38.36 -4.27 -16.42
C SER A 187 39.78 -4.31 -15.85
N ILE A 188 40.02 -5.18 -14.86
CA ILE A 188 41.32 -5.45 -14.19
C ILE A 188 41.90 -6.74 -14.77
#